data_AF-A0A8T7EQ82-F1
#
_entry.id   AF-A0A8T7EQ82-F1
#
_cell.length_a   1.000
_cell.length_b   1.000
_cell.length_c   1.000
_cell.angle_alpha   90.00
_cell.angle_beta   90.00
_cell.angle_gamma   90.00
#
_symmetry.space_group_name_H-M   'P 1'
#
loop_
_entity.id
_entity.type
_entity.pdbx_description
1 polymer ?
#
loop_
_entity_poly.entity_id
_entity_poly.type
_entity_poly.pdbx_seq_one_letter_code
_entity_poly.pdbx_strand_id
1 'polypeptide(L)'
;MRTTTITVSGVSTRGAAVALAETWAGVASETSYDSGTITAANAIQDGPSGAWTTVDFNVTDTINVESVDVWVTAQHASRGQLVFELVSPSGMVSQLMPGRPDNGDDYTNWRFNTVAHWDEFSYGTWTLRVRDAVAGTTGTLNDVRMRIYGTHSDNIVIVNEPSDVTILYDEPAELSVVAAGQSLSAPVVQRHIRRYIQPDRWRAVRSAQHRAADHRRVILGADRERRHVG
;
A
#
# COMPACT_ATOMS: atom_id res chain seq x y z
N MET A 1 7.63 17.08 -29.29
CA MET A 1 6.95 16.48 -28.14
C MET A 1 6.51 15.09 -28.55
N ARG A 2 7.02 14.03 -27.89
CA ARG A 2 6.63 12.65 -28.22
C ARG A 2 5.58 12.21 -27.21
N THR A 3 4.38 11.96 -27.70
CA THR A 3 3.28 11.37 -26.95
C THR A 3 3.43 9.85 -27.04
N THR A 4 3.65 9.17 -25.92
CA THR A 4 3.61 7.71 -25.87
C THR A 4 2.21 7.28 -25.47
N THR A 5 1.46 6.76 -26.43
CA THR A 5 0.17 6.11 -26.20
C THR A 5 0.42 4.74 -25.56
N ILE A 6 0.01 4.57 -24.30
CA ILE A 6 -0.04 3.25 -23.67
C ILE A 6 -1.27 2.54 -24.25
N THR A 7 -1.05 1.49 -25.03
CA THR A 7 -2.13 0.63 -25.53
C THR A 7 -2.28 -0.53 -24.57
N VAL A 8 -3.44 -0.67 -23.95
CA VAL A 8 -3.80 -1.87 -23.19
C VAL A 8 -3.93 -3.02 -24.19
N SER A 9 -3.20 -4.13 -23.98
CA SER A 9 -3.05 -5.26 -24.91
C SER A 9 -4.36 -5.98 -25.20
N GLY A 10 -5.17 -5.46 -26.12
CA GLY A 10 -6.47 -6.02 -26.50
C GLY A 10 -6.47 -6.97 -27.71
N VAL A 11 -5.38 -7.09 -28.46
CA VAL A 11 -5.28 -8.02 -29.61
C VAL A 11 -3.87 -8.60 -29.71
N SER A 12 -3.71 -9.87 -29.37
CA SER A 12 -2.50 -10.63 -29.69
C SER A 12 -2.53 -10.98 -31.18
N THR A 13 -1.63 -10.38 -31.98
CA THR A 13 -1.38 -10.90 -33.33
C THR A 13 -0.50 -12.14 -33.18
N ARG A 14 -0.87 -13.25 -33.81
CA ARG A 14 -0.14 -14.54 -33.70
C ARG A 14 1.38 -14.37 -33.94
N GLY A 15 1.78 -13.45 -34.82
CA GLY A 15 3.19 -13.17 -35.11
C GLY A 15 3.98 -12.53 -33.95
N ALA A 16 3.36 -11.62 -33.18
CA ALA A 16 4.05 -10.94 -32.09
C ALA A 16 4.30 -11.87 -30.89
N ALA A 17 3.32 -12.69 -30.53
CA ALA A 17 3.48 -13.67 -29.46
C ALA A 17 4.52 -14.75 -29.80
N VAL A 18 4.55 -15.23 -31.05
CA VAL A 18 5.55 -16.22 -31.51
C VAL A 18 6.96 -15.61 -31.50
N ALA A 19 7.13 -14.38 -32.00
CA ALA A 19 8.43 -13.71 -31.98
C ALA A 19 8.95 -13.46 -30.55
N LEU A 20 8.07 -13.14 -29.60
CA LEU A 20 8.45 -13.04 -28.19
C LEU A 20 8.83 -14.40 -27.61
N ALA A 21 8.07 -15.46 -27.94
CA ALA A 21 8.33 -16.81 -27.44
C ALA A 21 9.68 -17.38 -27.89
N GLU A 22 10.19 -16.99 -29.07
CA GLU A 22 11.50 -17.43 -29.58
C GLU A 22 12.67 -17.02 -28.68
N THR A 23 12.52 -15.93 -27.92
CA THR A 23 13.58 -15.39 -27.03
C THR A 23 13.17 -15.36 -25.56
N TRP A 24 12.00 -15.90 -25.24
CA TRP A 24 11.46 -15.88 -23.88
C TRP A 24 12.29 -16.78 -22.96
N ALA A 25 12.84 -16.18 -21.90
CA ALA A 25 13.44 -16.93 -20.81
C ALA A 25 12.33 -17.47 -19.90
N GLY A 26 12.47 -18.73 -19.46
CA GLY A 26 11.54 -19.32 -18.49
C GLY A 26 11.45 -18.48 -17.20
N VAL A 27 10.27 -18.44 -16.61
CA VAL A 27 10.05 -17.82 -15.30
C VAL A 27 10.51 -18.73 -14.18
N ALA A 28 10.71 -18.17 -12.99
CA ALA A 28 11.02 -18.94 -11.79
C ALA A 28 9.88 -19.91 -11.43
N SER A 29 10.15 -20.85 -10.53
CA SER A 29 9.12 -21.78 -10.05
C SER A 29 7.99 -21.02 -9.34
N GLU A 30 6.75 -21.46 -9.60
CA GLU A 30 5.57 -20.92 -8.93
C GLU A 30 5.66 -21.13 -7.41
N THR A 31 5.24 -20.12 -6.66
CA THR A 31 5.01 -20.15 -5.22
C THR A 31 3.64 -19.54 -4.91
N SER A 32 3.18 -19.70 -3.67
CA SER A 32 1.91 -19.13 -3.25
C SER A 32 1.88 -18.75 -1.77
N TYR A 33 1.10 -17.72 -1.47
CA TYR A 33 0.70 -17.33 -0.12
C TYR A 33 -0.76 -17.72 0.10
N ASP A 34 -1.11 -18.15 1.31
CA ASP A 34 -2.48 -18.48 1.71
C ASP A 34 -2.81 -17.89 3.07
N SER A 35 -3.85 -17.07 3.15
CA SER A 35 -4.27 -16.46 4.41
C SER A 35 -4.89 -17.45 5.39
N GLY A 36 -5.30 -18.63 4.93
CA GLY A 36 -6.31 -19.44 5.62
C GLY A 36 -7.68 -18.74 5.62
N THR A 37 -8.69 -19.40 6.18
CA THR A 37 -10.02 -18.81 6.33
C THR A 37 -10.07 -17.88 7.53
N ILE A 38 -10.49 -16.64 7.31
CA ILE A 38 -10.77 -15.63 8.32
C ILE A 38 -12.29 -15.54 8.48
N THR A 39 -12.79 -15.80 9.69
CA THR A 39 -14.18 -15.52 10.03
C THR A 39 -14.32 -14.04 10.35
N ALA A 40 -14.97 -13.30 9.44
CA ALA A 40 -15.26 -11.89 9.56
C ALA A 40 -16.52 -11.65 10.41
N ALA A 41 -17.63 -12.35 10.09
CA ALA A 41 -18.96 -12.14 10.68
C ALA A 41 -19.43 -10.65 10.70
N ASN A 42 -19.04 -9.89 9.68
CA ASN A 42 -19.28 -8.46 9.60
C ASN A 42 -20.60 -8.16 8.86
N ALA A 43 -21.40 -7.22 9.38
CA ALA A 43 -22.58 -6.73 8.67
C ALA A 43 -22.19 -6.01 7.38
N ILE A 44 -22.90 -6.29 6.28
CA ILE A 44 -22.80 -5.57 5.01
C ILE A 44 -23.80 -4.41 5.08
N GLN A 45 -23.30 -3.19 4.91
CA GLN A 45 -24.14 -1.99 4.97
C GLN A 45 -25.06 -1.91 3.74
N ASP A 46 -26.32 -1.55 3.99
CA ASP A 46 -27.39 -1.46 2.99
C ASP A 46 -27.30 -0.18 2.14
N GLY A 47 -27.53 -0.32 0.84
CA GLY A 47 -27.70 0.78 -0.11
C GLY A 47 -26.42 1.45 -0.65
N PRO A 48 -26.56 2.25 -1.73
CA PRO A 48 -25.43 2.81 -2.48
C PRO A 48 -24.61 3.86 -1.71
N SER A 49 -25.18 4.43 -0.64
CA SER A 49 -24.49 5.30 0.33
C SER A 49 -23.86 4.53 1.49
N GLY A 50 -24.02 3.21 1.52
CA GLY A 50 -23.43 2.33 2.52
C GLY A 50 -21.91 2.38 2.49
N ALA A 51 -21.31 2.42 3.68
CA ALA A 51 -19.87 2.31 3.82
C ALA A 51 -19.41 0.90 3.40
N TRP A 52 -18.17 0.81 2.91
CA TRP A 52 -17.54 -0.47 2.63
C TRP A 52 -17.34 -1.26 3.93
N THR A 53 -17.80 -2.50 3.94
CA THR A 53 -17.37 -3.50 4.91
C THR A 53 -16.05 -4.09 4.42
N THR A 54 -15.00 -4.01 5.24
CA THR A 54 -13.64 -4.39 4.84
C THR A 54 -13.10 -5.56 5.66
N VAL A 55 -12.22 -6.35 5.03
CA VAL A 55 -11.37 -7.35 5.70
C VAL A 55 -9.97 -7.22 5.13
N ASP A 56 -8.99 -7.11 6.02
CA ASP A 56 -7.58 -6.96 5.67
C ASP A 56 -6.82 -8.29 5.78
N PHE A 57 -5.99 -8.56 4.77
CA PHE A 57 -5.02 -9.65 4.77
C PHE A 57 -3.63 -9.04 4.85
N ASN A 58 -2.86 -9.42 5.88
CA ASN A 58 -1.49 -8.96 6.05
C ASN A 58 -0.54 -10.00 5.47
N VAL A 59 -0.03 -9.72 4.27
CA VAL A 59 0.85 -10.63 3.53
C VAL A 59 2.31 -10.28 3.85
N THR A 60 3.06 -11.27 4.35
CA THR A 60 4.49 -11.13 4.66
C THR A 60 5.40 -11.78 3.62
N ASP A 61 4.85 -12.62 2.76
CA ASP A 61 5.56 -13.30 1.69
C ASP A 61 5.87 -12.31 0.56
N THR A 62 7.06 -12.44 -0.03
CA THR A 62 7.50 -11.65 -1.18
C THR A 62 7.27 -12.44 -2.47
N ILE A 63 6.17 -12.13 -3.16
CA ILE A 63 5.73 -12.77 -4.39
C ILE A 63 5.53 -11.66 -5.44
N ASN A 64 6.08 -11.87 -6.63
CA ASN A 64 5.67 -11.14 -7.83
C ASN A 64 4.36 -11.77 -8.28
N VAL A 65 3.26 -11.04 -8.10
CA VAL A 65 1.91 -11.57 -8.26
C VAL A 65 1.63 -11.90 -9.72
N GLU A 66 1.02 -13.05 -9.99
CA GLU A 66 0.51 -13.43 -11.31
C GLU A 66 -1.01 -13.56 -11.26
N SER A 67 -1.56 -14.11 -10.16
CA SER A 67 -3.00 -14.12 -9.94
C SER A 67 -3.35 -14.16 -8.45
N VAL A 68 -4.58 -13.76 -8.15
CA VAL A 68 -5.14 -13.81 -6.80
C VAL A 68 -6.51 -14.48 -6.83
N ASP A 69 -6.69 -15.49 -5.99
CA ASP A 69 -7.98 -16.08 -5.68
C ASP A 69 -8.52 -15.53 -4.36
N VAL A 70 -9.81 -15.19 -4.33
CA VAL A 70 -10.53 -14.78 -3.11
C VAL A 70 -11.77 -15.63 -2.94
N TRP A 71 -11.85 -16.36 -1.84
CA TRP A 71 -13.04 -17.10 -1.45
C TRP A 71 -13.88 -16.28 -0.49
N VAL A 72 -15.20 -16.29 -0.68
CA VAL A 72 -16.15 -15.60 0.19
C VAL A 72 -17.34 -16.49 0.55
N THR A 73 -17.78 -16.37 1.80
CA THR A 73 -19.09 -16.83 2.26
C THR A 73 -19.84 -15.62 2.82
N ALA A 74 -20.95 -15.25 2.17
CA ALA A 74 -21.76 -14.10 2.55
C ALA A 74 -23.25 -14.44 2.46
N GLN A 75 -24.06 -14.00 3.43
CA GLN A 75 -25.51 -14.05 3.27
C GLN A 75 -26.05 -12.74 2.74
N HIS A 76 -26.97 -12.85 1.78
CA HIS A 76 -27.72 -11.74 1.22
C HIS A 76 -28.92 -12.25 0.45
N ALA A 77 -30.08 -11.60 0.59
CA ALA A 77 -31.31 -11.99 -0.13
C ALA A 77 -31.27 -11.70 -1.64
N SER A 78 -30.23 -11.01 -2.12
CA SER A 78 -30.01 -10.76 -3.53
C SER A 78 -28.51 -10.57 -3.81
N ARG A 79 -27.80 -11.67 -4.06
CA ARG A 79 -26.34 -11.69 -4.19
C ARG A 79 -25.81 -10.78 -5.29
N GLY A 80 -26.64 -10.50 -6.30
CA GLY A 80 -26.31 -9.64 -7.43
C GLY A 80 -26.17 -8.17 -7.06
N GLN A 81 -26.73 -7.75 -5.93
CA GLN A 81 -26.62 -6.37 -5.44
C GLN A 81 -25.27 -6.10 -4.74
N LEU A 82 -24.58 -7.16 -4.32
CA LEU A 82 -23.28 -7.03 -3.67
C LEU A 82 -22.19 -6.67 -4.68
N VAL A 83 -21.39 -5.67 -4.31
CA VAL A 83 -20.18 -5.28 -5.03
C VAL A 83 -18.97 -5.72 -4.23
N PHE A 84 -18.07 -6.47 -4.85
CA PHE A 84 -16.80 -6.89 -4.24
C PHE A 84 -15.62 -6.29 -4.98
N GLU A 85 -14.68 -5.76 -4.22
CA GLU A 85 -13.40 -5.24 -4.73
C GLU A 85 -12.25 -5.75 -3.87
N LEU A 86 -11.13 -6.06 -4.51
CA LEU A 86 -9.86 -6.33 -3.87
C LEU A 86 -8.91 -5.16 -4.12
N VAL A 87 -8.31 -4.63 -3.06
CA VAL A 87 -7.32 -3.56 -3.13
C VAL A 87 -5.96 -4.13 -2.73
N SER A 88 -4.96 -3.96 -3.60
CA SER A 88 -3.58 -4.38 -3.32
C SER A 88 -2.83 -3.35 -2.45
N PRO A 89 -1.65 -3.70 -1.89
CA PRO A 89 -0.82 -2.76 -1.13
C PRO A 89 -0.40 -1.50 -1.91
N SER A 90 -0.35 -1.56 -3.26
CA SER A 90 -0.06 -0.39 -4.09
C SER A 90 -1.25 0.56 -4.24
N GLY A 91 -2.44 0.13 -3.82
CA GLY A 91 -3.71 0.82 -4.00
C GLY A 91 -4.43 0.44 -5.30
N MET A 92 -3.92 -0.50 -6.11
CA MET A 92 -4.65 -0.97 -7.29
C MET A 92 -5.91 -1.73 -6.90
N VAL A 93 -6.99 -1.49 -7.62
CA VAL A 93 -8.31 -2.08 -7.35
C VAL A 93 -8.68 -3.08 -8.44
N SER A 94 -9.00 -4.31 -8.03
CA SER A 94 -9.67 -5.30 -8.86
C SER A 94 -11.14 -5.37 -8.51
N GLN A 95 -12.00 -5.16 -9.51
CA GLN A 95 -13.44 -5.31 -9.37
C GLN A 95 -13.83 -6.78 -9.55
N LEU A 96 -13.95 -7.50 -8.44
CA LEU A 96 -14.28 -8.94 -8.43
C LEU A 96 -15.74 -9.20 -8.80
N MET A 97 -16.63 -8.30 -8.39
CA MET A 97 -18.05 -8.33 -8.69
C MET A 97 -18.59 -6.90 -8.76
N PRO A 98 -18.95 -6.37 -9.94
CA PRO A 98 -19.49 -5.01 -10.10
C PRO A 98 -20.95 -4.83 -9.62
N GLY A 99 -21.59 -5.92 -9.18
CA GLY A 99 -23.04 -6.02 -9.11
C GLY A 99 -23.63 -6.49 -10.46
N ARG A 100 -24.73 -7.23 -10.43
CA ARG A 100 -25.43 -7.77 -11.61
C ARG A 100 -26.91 -8.01 -11.30
N PRO A 101 -27.79 -8.09 -12.31
CA PRO A 101 -29.21 -8.41 -12.11
C PRO A 101 -29.38 -9.91 -11.77
N ASP A 102 -29.03 -10.29 -10.54
CA ASP A 102 -29.13 -11.64 -10.00
C ASP A 102 -29.78 -11.59 -8.62
N ASN A 103 -31.00 -12.13 -8.54
CA ASN A 103 -31.84 -12.14 -7.35
C ASN A 103 -31.68 -13.42 -6.52
N GLY A 104 -30.68 -14.25 -6.81
CA GLY A 104 -30.42 -15.45 -6.02
C GLY A 104 -29.74 -15.11 -4.69
N ASP A 105 -29.95 -15.97 -3.69
CA ASP A 105 -29.44 -15.75 -2.34
C ASP A 105 -27.97 -16.18 -2.17
N ASP A 106 -27.24 -15.43 -1.34
CA ASP A 106 -25.97 -15.79 -0.72
C ASP A 106 -24.76 -16.00 -1.66
N TYR A 107 -23.58 -16.10 -1.07
CA TYR A 107 -22.38 -16.72 -1.64
C TYR A 107 -21.91 -17.80 -0.65
N THR A 108 -21.66 -19.02 -1.13
CA THR A 108 -21.21 -20.13 -0.29
C THR A 108 -19.86 -20.62 -0.78
N ASN A 109 -18.79 -20.27 -0.05
CA ASN A 109 -17.41 -20.58 -0.42
C ASN A 109 -17.10 -20.27 -1.90
N TRP A 110 -17.63 -19.15 -2.39
CA TRP A 110 -17.52 -18.76 -3.79
C TRP A 110 -16.13 -18.21 -4.07
N ARG A 111 -15.49 -18.67 -5.15
CA ARG A 111 -14.15 -18.23 -5.53
C ARG A 111 -14.19 -17.21 -6.66
N PHE A 112 -13.72 -16.01 -6.38
CA PHE A 112 -13.30 -15.05 -7.39
C PHE A 112 -11.83 -15.29 -7.75
N ASN A 113 -11.46 -14.99 -9.00
CA ASN A 113 -10.08 -14.96 -9.47
C ASN A 113 -9.82 -13.62 -10.17
N THR A 114 -8.60 -13.10 -10.06
CA THR A 114 -8.17 -11.93 -10.82
C THR A 114 -6.68 -12.00 -11.19
N VAL A 115 -6.36 -11.48 -12.38
CA VAL A 115 -5.00 -11.23 -12.88
C VAL A 115 -4.69 -9.73 -12.96
N ALA A 116 -5.58 -8.88 -12.42
CA ALA A 116 -5.41 -7.42 -12.47
C ALA A 116 -4.11 -6.97 -11.79
N HIS A 117 -3.68 -7.73 -10.78
CA HIS A 117 -2.52 -7.49 -9.94
C HIS A 117 -1.21 -8.08 -10.48
N TRP A 118 -1.17 -8.47 -11.75
CA TRP A 118 0.02 -9.05 -12.36
C TRP A 118 1.23 -8.11 -12.22
N ASP A 119 2.37 -8.66 -11.79
CA ASP A 119 3.66 -7.99 -11.54
C ASP A 119 3.65 -6.96 -10.40
N GLU A 120 2.64 -6.98 -9.52
CA GLU A 120 2.71 -6.28 -8.24
C GLU A 120 3.51 -7.08 -7.20
N PHE A 121 4.11 -6.38 -6.22
CA PHE A 121 4.65 -7.02 -5.03
C PHE A 121 3.53 -7.38 -4.06
N SER A 122 3.52 -8.63 -3.58
CA SER A 122 2.48 -9.10 -2.64
C SER A 122 2.62 -8.55 -1.22
N TYR A 123 3.80 -8.12 -0.79
CA TYR A 123 4.08 -7.73 0.59
C TYR A 123 3.24 -6.51 1.02
N GLY A 124 2.52 -6.64 2.13
CA GLY A 124 1.73 -5.57 2.73
C GLY A 124 0.27 -5.94 2.93
N THR A 125 -0.55 -4.92 3.13
CA THR A 125 -1.98 -5.09 3.41
C THR A 125 -2.80 -5.12 2.13
N TRP A 126 -3.50 -6.22 1.93
CA TRP A 126 -4.55 -6.35 0.92
C TRP A 126 -5.90 -6.18 1.59
N THR A 127 -6.81 -5.43 0.98
CA THR A 127 -8.14 -5.19 1.55
C THR A 127 -9.21 -5.72 0.61
N LEU A 128 -9.95 -6.75 1.05
CA LEU A 128 -11.22 -7.10 0.44
C LEU A 128 -12.28 -6.16 0.99
N ARG A 129 -13.09 -5.57 0.10
CA ARG A 129 -14.22 -4.73 0.50
C ARG A 129 -15.51 -5.14 -0.20
N VAL A 130 -16.60 -5.11 0.55
CA VAL A 130 -17.95 -5.40 0.07
C VAL A 130 -18.93 -4.31 0.51
N ARG A 131 -19.91 -4.03 -0.34
CA ARG A 131 -21.08 -3.21 0.00
C ARG A 131 -22.31 -3.72 -0.76
N ASP A 132 -23.49 -3.41 -0.25
CA ASP A 132 -24.72 -3.52 -1.04
C ASP A 132 -24.87 -2.25 -1.89
N ALA A 133 -25.06 -2.40 -3.20
CA ALA A 133 -25.28 -1.26 -4.10
C ALA A 133 -26.75 -0.84 -4.19
N VAL A 134 -27.68 -1.60 -3.62
CA VAL A 134 -29.13 -1.36 -3.70
C VAL A 134 -29.70 -1.30 -2.28
N ALA A 135 -30.64 -0.39 -2.05
CA ALA A 135 -31.25 -0.26 -0.74
C ALA A 135 -32.37 -1.29 -0.53
N GLY A 136 -32.58 -1.73 0.72
CA GLY A 136 -33.76 -2.51 1.13
C GLY A 136 -33.45 -3.91 1.64
N THR A 137 -32.19 -4.33 1.63
CA THR A 137 -31.73 -5.61 2.17
C THR A 137 -30.40 -5.45 2.89
N THR A 138 -30.19 -6.25 3.92
CA THR A 138 -28.91 -6.29 4.63
C THR A 138 -28.29 -7.67 4.46
N GLY A 139 -26.97 -7.74 4.54
CA GLY A 139 -26.23 -8.99 4.48
C GLY A 139 -25.18 -9.13 5.57
N THR A 140 -24.50 -10.26 5.55
CA THR A 140 -23.36 -10.54 6.43
C THR A 140 -22.25 -11.17 5.61
N LEU A 141 -21.03 -10.65 5.76
CA LEU A 141 -19.81 -11.29 5.28
C LEU A 141 -19.27 -12.19 6.39
N ASN A 142 -19.34 -13.52 6.21
CA ASN A 142 -19.01 -14.48 7.27
C ASN A 142 -17.58 -14.92 7.23
N ASP A 143 -17.14 -15.42 6.08
CA ASP A 143 -15.83 -16.03 5.94
C ASP A 143 -15.17 -15.54 4.65
N VAL A 144 -13.87 -15.30 4.74
CA VAL A 144 -13.05 -14.90 3.60
C VAL A 144 -11.72 -15.63 3.63
N ARG A 145 -11.14 -15.86 2.46
CA ARG A 145 -9.77 -16.39 2.31
C ARG A 145 -9.17 -15.80 1.05
N MET A 146 -7.89 -15.47 1.10
CA MET A 146 -7.13 -15.02 -0.05
C MET A 146 -5.96 -15.97 -0.30
N ARG A 147 -5.72 -16.28 -1.58
CA ARG A 147 -4.52 -16.96 -2.02
C ARG A 147 -3.88 -16.19 -3.17
N ILE A 148 -2.59 -15.94 -3.06
CA ILE A 148 -1.81 -15.24 -4.07
C ILE A 148 -0.89 -16.27 -4.72
N TYR A 149 -0.80 -16.22 -6.05
CA TYR A 149 0.07 -17.06 -6.86
C TYR A 149 1.04 -16.19 -7.64
N GLY A 150 2.25 -16.70 -7.86
CA GLY A 150 3.23 -16.08 -8.71
C GLY A 150 4.61 -16.66 -8.48
N THR A 151 5.65 -15.84 -8.62
CA THR A 151 7.03 -16.28 -8.40
C THR A 151 7.65 -15.60 -7.19
N HIS A 152 8.61 -16.26 -6.53
CA HIS A 152 9.32 -15.63 -5.42
C HIS A 152 9.99 -14.34 -5.90
N SER A 153 9.84 -13.29 -5.10
CA SER A 153 10.53 -12.04 -5.35
C SER A 153 11.74 -11.92 -4.44
N ASP A 154 12.92 -11.94 -5.04
CA ASP A 154 14.20 -11.64 -4.37
C ASP A 154 14.33 -10.13 -4.06
N ASN A 155 13.39 -9.31 -4.53
CA ASN A 155 13.32 -7.88 -4.25
C ASN A 155 12.74 -7.64 -2.86
N ILE A 156 13.58 -7.21 -1.91
CA ILE A 156 13.13 -6.78 -0.59
C ILE A 156 12.62 -5.33 -0.69
N VAL A 157 11.30 -5.15 -0.59
CA VAL A 157 10.67 -3.83 -0.44
C VAL A 157 10.44 -3.57 1.05
N ILE A 158 11.25 -2.72 1.67
CA ILE A 158 10.96 -2.18 3.01
C ILE A 158 10.17 -0.88 2.83
N VAL A 159 8.84 -0.95 2.92
CA VAL A 159 8.00 0.25 2.98
C VAL A 159 7.92 0.70 4.44
N ASN A 160 8.35 1.92 4.75
CA ASN A 160 8.12 2.50 6.07
C ASN A 160 7.74 3.99 5.92
N GLU A 161 6.44 4.28 5.78
CA GLU A 161 5.81 5.62 5.75
C GLU A 161 6.36 6.61 4.67
N PRO A 162 5.63 7.66 4.25
CA PRO A 162 5.82 8.31 2.95
C PRO A 162 7.06 9.21 2.80
N SER A 163 8.06 9.14 3.68
CA SER A 163 9.21 10.05 3.63
C SER A 163 10.58 9.41 3.40
N ASP A 164 10.73 8.09 3.34
CA ASP A 164 12.04 7.47 3.05
C ASP A 164 11.92 6.25 2.12
N VAL A 165 12.85 6.16 1.16
CA VAL A 165 13.05 5.00 0.29
C VAL A 165 14.43 4.41 0.60
N THR A 166 14.46 3.17 1.07
CA THR A 166 15.69 2.38 1.21
C THR A 166 15.64 1.22 0.24
N ILE A 167 16.67 1.08 -0.59
CA ILE A 167 16.77 -0.03 -1.54
C ILE A 167 17.99 -0.87 -1.18
N LEU A 168 17.83 -2.19 -1.09
CA LEU A 168 18.90 -3.15 -0.88
C LEU A 168 18.93 -4.12 -2.06
N TYR A 169 20.13 -4.44 -2.54
CA TYR A 169 20.40 -5.34 -3.67
C TYR A 169 21.51 -6.31 -3.25
N ASP A 170 21.51 -7.54 -3.80
CA ASP A 170 22.50 -8.60 -3.50
C ASP A 170 23.66 -8.68 -4.53
N GLU A 171 23.65 -7.80 -5.54
CA GLU A 171 24.73 -7.66 -6.52
C GLU A 171 25.14 -6.18 -6.62
N PRO A 172 26.38 -5.83 -7.03
CA PRO A 172 26.77 -4.44 -7.25
C PRO A 172 25.96 -3.87 -8.42
N ALA A 173 24.78 -3.33 -8.13
CA ALA A 173 24.02 -2.53 -9.06
C ALA A 173 24.74 -1.18 -9.24
N GLU A 174 25.03 -0.81 -10.48
CA GLU A 174 25.31 0.60 -10.78
C GLU A 174 24.04 1.41 -10.53
N LEU A 175 23.99 2.09 -9.38
CA LEU A 175 22.96 3.06 -9.07
C LEU A 175 23.18 4.33 -9.88
N SER A 176 22.35 4.56 -10.90
CA SER A 176 22.24 5.87 -11.54
C SER A 176 21.03 6.63 -10.95
N VAL A 177 21.28 7.42 -9.90
CA VAL A 177 20.27 8.37 -9.40
C VAL A 177 20.33 9.61 -10.29
N VAL A 178 19.37 9.78 -11.19
CA VAL A 178 19.21 11.03 -11.95
C VAL A 178 18.45 12.03 -11.08
N ALA A 179 19.15 12.66 -10.13
CA ALA A 179 18.69 13.92 -9.58
C ALA A 179 18.95 15.03 -10.61
N ALA A 180 18.02 15.95 -10.80
CA ALA A 180 18.14 17.03 -11.77
C ALA A 180 19.49 17.76 -11.66
N GLY A 181 20.42 17.45 -12.58
CA GLY A 181 21.59 18.28 -12.89
C GLY A 181 22.97 17.91 -12.33
N GLN A 182 23.17 16.78 -11.63
CA GLN A 182 24.53 16.36 -11.24
C GLN A 182 24.71 14.84 -11.31
N SER A 183 25.75 14.39 -12.02
CA SER A 183 26.23 13.00 -12.05
C SER A 183 27.31 12.83 -10.97
N LEU A 184 27.16 11.84 -10.09
CA LEU A 184 28.24 11.39 -9.21
C LEU A 184 28.36 9.87 -9.30
N SER A 185 29.54 9.40 -9.70
CA SER A 185 29.93 7.99 -9.70
C SER A 185 30.87 7.76 -8.51
N ALA A 186 30.54 6.82 -7.63
CA ALA A 186 31.49 6.32 -6.64
C ALA A 186 31.17 4.86 -6.25
N PRO A 187 32.18 3.99 -6.06
CA PRO A 187 32.01 2.59 -5.68
C PRO A 187 31.78 2.44 -4.16
N VAL A 188 30.82 1.60 -3.76
CA VAL A 188 30.45 1.39 -2.34
C VAL A 188 31.26 0.25 -1.71
N VAL A 189 31.90 0.50 -0.56
CA VAL A 189 32.42 -0.52 0.36
C VAL A 189 31.78 -0.29 1.74
N GLN A 190 31.17 -1.34 2.30
CA GLN A 190 30.45 -1.35 3.59
C GLN A 190 31.25 -0.73 4.76
N ARG A 191 30.61 0.11 5.59
CA ARG A 191 30.68 0.03 7.07
C ARG A 191 29.80 1.07 7.81
N HIS A 192 29.10 0.54 8.82
CA HIS A 192 28.52 1.18 10.02
C HIS A 192 27.23 2.02 9.92
N ILE A 193 26.13 1.43 10.39
CA ILE A 193 24.91 2.12 10.83
C ILE A 193 25.14 2.64 12.27
N ARG A 194 25.04 3.96 12.51
CA ARG A 194 24.90 4.51 13.87
C ARG A 194 23.42 4.76 14.18
N ARG A 195 22.96 4.23 15.32
CA ARG A 195 21.66 4.51 15.95
C ARG A 195 21.50 6.00 16.28
N TYR A 196 20.30 6.54 16.09
CA TYR A 196 19.75 7.59 16.95
C TYR A 196 18.26 7.32 17.27
N ILE A 197 17.96 7.38 18.57
CA ILE A 197 16.68 7.23 19.28
C ILE A 197 16.73 8.45 20.25
N GLN A 198 15.79 9.39 20.41
CA GLN A 198 14.32 9.35 20.34
C GLN A 198 13.72 10.79 20.49
N PRO A 199 12.41 11.00 20.81
CA PRO A 199 11.50 11.88 20.08
C PRO A 199 11.20 13.20 20.81
N ASP A 200 10.50 14.13 20.14
CA ASP A 200 9.38 14.91 20.68
C ASP A 200 9.30 16.34 20.13
N ARG A 201 8.08 16.66 19.68
CA ARG A 201 7.43 17.98 19.55
C ARG A 201 7.51 18.68 18.19
N TRP A 202 6.43 18.50 17.43
CA TRP A 202 5.82 19.60 16.70
C TRP A 202 4.36 19.84 17.14
N ARG A 203 4.16 21.06 17.68
CA ARG A 203 2.95 21.93 17.58
C ARG A 203 1.74 21.69 18.49
N ALA A 204 1.84 22.18 19.71
CA ALA A 204 0.86 23.11 20.31
C ALA A 204 1.71 24.16 21.04
N VAL A 205 1.71 25.45 20.71
CA VAL A 205 0.64 26.44 20.90
C VAL A 205 1.01 27.65 20.02
N ARG A 206 0.15 28.08 19.09
CA ARG A 206 0.18 29.48 18.64
C ARG A 206 -0.42 30.33 19.77
N SER A 207 0.10 31.55 19.92
CA SER A 207 -0.32 32.60 20.87
C SER A 207 -0.06 32.35 22.36
N ALA A 208 1.19 32.53 22.77
CA ALA A 208 1.51 33.18 24.03
C ALA A 208 2.71 34.11 23.82
N GLN A 209 2.44 35.42 23.93
CA GLN A 209 3.39 36.50 24.20
C GLN A 209 4.33 36.94 23.04
N HIS A 210 3.83 37.75 22.09
CA HIS A 210 4.11 39.20 22.19
C HIS A 210 4.01 39.73 23.63
N ARG A 211 5.11 40.30 24.13
CA ARG A 211 5.37 40.90 25.46
C ARG A 211 6.01 39.94 26.48
N ALA A 212 7.34 39.90 26.48
CA ALA A 212 8.19 40.15 27.64
C ALA A 212 9.68 40.03 27.26
N ALA A 213 10.48 41.05 27.61
CA ALA A 213 11.94 41.06 27.68
C ALA A 213 12.71 41.16 26.33
N ASP A 214 12.43 42.15 25.49
CA ASP A 214 13.27 43.36 25.48
C ASP A 214 13.33 44.05 26.87
N HIS A 215 14.54 44.42 27.30
CA HIS A 215 15.00 44.86 28.64
C HIS A 215 15.59 43.79 29.58
N ARG A 216 16.90 43.54 29.48
CA ARG A 216 17.93 43.91 30.49
C ARG A 216 19.24 43.13 30.30
N ARG A 217 20.18 43.72 29.56
CA ARG A 217 21.57 43.88 30.04
C ARG A 217 22.29 45.01 29.30
N VAL A 218 21.85 46.23 29.57
CA VAL A 218 22.77 47.36 29.80
C VAL A 218 22.54 47.77 31.25
N ILE A 219 23.61 48.22 31.92
CA ILE A 219 23.80 48.50 33.35
C ILE A 219 24.46 47.29 34.06
N LEU A 220 25.77 47.18 34.37
CA LEU A 220 26.91 48.11 34.41
C LEU A 220 26.54 49.57 34.67
N GLY A 221 25.87 49.79 35.80
CA GLY A 221 25.97 51.04 36.55
C GLY A 221 26.78 50.65 37.79
N ALA A 222 27.99 51.17 37.99
CA ALA A 222 28.18 52.56 38.38
C ALA A 222 27.16 52.96 39.46
N ASP A 223 27.17 52.24 40.58
CA ASP A 223 26.87 52.86 41.86
C ASP A 223 28.17 53.52 42.33
N ARG A 224 28.28 54.81 42.02
CA ARG A 224 29.35 55.68 42.47
C ARG A 224 29.01 56.10 43.90
N GLU A 225 29.89 55.72 44.83
CA GLU A 225 30.28 56.47 46.04
C GLU A 225 29.19 56.96 47.02
N ARG A 226 29.34 56.56 48.28
CA ARG A 226 29.62 57.43 49.47
C ARG A 226 29.14 56.71 50.72
N ARG A 227 30.03 56.32 51.65
CA ARG A 227 30.43 57.04 52.89
C ARG A 227 31.21 56.02 53.73
N HIS A 228 32.23 56.27 54.56
CA HIS A 228 33.05 57.43 54.94
C HIS A 228 34.03 56.91 56.04
N VAL A 229 35.18 57.57 56.22
CA VAL A 229 36.04 57.61 57.42
C VAL A 229 36.93 56.38 57.74
N GLY A 230 38.23 56.66 57.87
CA GLY A 230 39.25 55.76 58.41
C GLY A 230 40.62 56.10 57.85
#